data_AF-A0A1V1P9H7-F1
#
_entry.id   AF-A0A1V1P9H7-F1
#
_cell.length_a   1.000
_cell.length_b   1.000
_cell.length_c   1.000
_cell.angle_alpha   90.00
_cell.angle_beta   90.00
_cell.angle_gamma   90.00
#
_symmetry.space_group_name_H-M   'P 1'
#
loop_
_entity.id
_entity.type
_entity.pdbx_description
1 polymer ?
#
loop_
_entity_poly.entity_id
_entity_poly.type
_entity_poly.pdbx_seq_one_letter_code
_entity_poly.pdbx_strand_id
1 'polypeptide(L)'
;MPINPDKQAEALRKKFKKKTHYSKGQTHALKNKLSSYIEKQEIKATLPKLLALYRAFLTVIYEKMDRIDDSYGTIGDLSESIFEKYLRLDWRQLSIDANEYFTDIIKYVIWEDYGLTDNVYPEMFTKLTKSEIETIEYLLQVEREKLRKHHLTYQSEDALTMLGYLYAKNYLFNKFIPIAKEMGARAWKRILVLSEAAEKKKKYEIALGVYEVAIAESGDYADSLHKKFTQLKARICEERGRL
;
A
#
# COMPACT_ATOMS: atom_id res chain seq x y z
N MET A 1 -23.36 -9.23 -8.14
CA MET A 1 -23.85 -8.22 -7.18
C MET A 1 -23.00 -8.31 -5.89
N PRO A 2 -22.49 -7.18 -5.36
CA PRO A 2 -21.71 -7.18 -4.12
C PRO A 2 -22.53 -7.70 -2.93
N ILE A 3 -21.88 -8.46 -2.06
CA ILE A 3 -22.49 -8.97 -0.82
C ILE A 3 -22.09 -8.04 0.33
N ASN A 4 -23.06 -7.63 1.15
CA ASN A 4 -22.78 -6.83 2.34
C ASN A 4 -21.86 -7.62 3.31
N PRO A 5 -20.69 -7.07 3.70
CA PRO A 5 -19.74 -7.72 4.61
C PRO A 5 -20.23 -7.84 6.06
N ASP A 6 -21.27 -7.12 6.48
CA ASP A 6 -21.69 -6.98 7.89
C ASP A 6 -21.92 -8.32 8.60
N LYS A 7 -22.57 -9.27 7.93
CA LYS A 7 -22.80 -10.61 8.51
C LYS A 7 -21.49 -11.34 8.81
N GLN A 8 -20.50 -11.20 7.93
CA GLN A 8 -19.18 -11.78 8.14
C GLN A 8 -18.40 -11.00 9.22
N ALA A 9 -18.51 -9.67 9.22
CA ALA A 9 -17.88 -8.83 10.22
C ALA A 9 -18.41 -9.14 11.63
N GLU A 10 -19.72 -9.29 11.81
CA GLU A 10 -20.31 -9.72 13.08
C GLU A 10 -19.81 -11.10 13.52
N ALA A 11 -19.75 -12.07 12.59
CA ALA A 11 -19.26 -13.41 12.88
C ALA A 11 -17.78 -13.40 13.30
N LEU A 12 -16.96 -12.58 12.65
CA LEU A 12 -15.56 -12.34 12.98
C LEU A 12 -15.39 -11.65 14.33
N ARG A 13 -16.14 -10.57 14.62
CA ARG A 13 -16.11 -9.87 15.92
C ARG A 13 -16.39 -10.81 17.09
N LYS A 14 -17.29 -11.79 16.92
CA LYS A 14 -17.60 -12.83 17.92
C LYS A 14 -16.43 -13.80 18.17
N LYS A 15 -15.39 -13.81 17.33
CA LYS A 15 -14.15 -14.59 17.57
C LYS A 15 -13.19 -13.89 18.53
N PHE A 16 -13.33 -12.58 18.73
CA PHE A 16 -12.49 -11.80 19.63
C PHE A 16 -13.03 -11.84 21.08
N LYS A 17 -12.15 -11.62 22.06
CA LYS A 17 -12.53 -11.37 23.45
C LYS A 17 -13.29 -10.04 23.52
N LYS A 18 -14.32 -9.97 24.39
CA LYS A 18 -15.19 -8.79 24.49
C LYS A 18 -14.52 -7.58 25.17
N LYS A 19 -13.69 -7.80 26.20
CA LYS A 19 -13.21 -6.72 27.09
C LYS A 19 -11.72 -6.74 27.43
N THR A 20 -11.00 -7.81 27.09
CA THR A 20 -9.60 -7.99 27.52
C THR A 20 -8.64 -7.93 26.34
N HIS A 21 -7.44 -7.42 26.62
CA HIS A 21 -6.33 -7.40 25.67
C HIS A 21 -5.85 -8.83 25.39
N TYR A 22 -5.33 -9.04 24.19
CA TYR A 22 -4.55 -10.23 23.85
C TYR A 22 -3.09 -9.97 24.20
N SER A 23 -2.53 -10.79 25.09
CA SER A 23 -1.09 -10.78 25.30
C SER A 23 -0.38 -11.47 24.14
N LYS A 24 0.92 -11.22 24.04
CA LYS A 24 1.85 -11.87 23.13
C LYS A 24 1.70 -13.39 22.98
N GLY A 25 1.51 -14.13 24.09
CA GLY A 25 1.32 -15.59 24.02
C GLY A 25 -0.05 -16.01 23.46
N GLN A 26 -1.04 -15.11 23.49
CA GLN A 26 -2.41 -15.37 23.07
C GLN A 26 -2.66 -15.04 21.60
N THR A 27 -1.79 -14.24 20.97
CA THR A 27 -1.94 -13.86 19.55
C THR A 27 -1.78 -15.05 18.61
N HIS A 28 -0.91 -16.02 18.91
CA HIS A 28 -0.82 -17.26 18.14
C HIS A 28 -2.12 -18.06 18.15
N ALA A 29 -2.75 -18.22 19.32
CA ALA A 29 -4.03 -18.89 19.44
C ALA A 29 -5.15 -18.12 18.71
N LEU A 30 -5.12 -16.79 18.77
CA LEU A 30 -6.03 -15.93 18.01
C LEU A 30 -5.83 -16.10 16.50
N LYS A 31 -4.59 -16.04 16.00
CA LYS A 31 -4.23 -16.28 14.59
C LYS A 31 -4.82 -17.60 14.13
N ASN A 32 -4.52 -18.70 14.82
CA ASN A 32 -5.01 -20.03 14.42
C ASN A 32 -6.54 -20.06 14.35
N LYS A 33 -7.22 -19.46 15.35
CA LYS A 33 -8.68 -19.37 15.37
C LYS A 33 -9.25 -18.58 14.18
N LEU A 34 -8.61 -17.47 13.81
CA LEU A 34 -9.01 -16.61 12.70
C LEU A 34 -8.72 -17.28 11.34
N SER A 35 -7.50 -17.80 11.15
CA SER A 35 -7.11 -18.55 9.94
C SER A 35 -8.05 -19.72 9.68
N SER A 36 -8.31 -20.57 10.68
CA SER A 36 -9.26 -21.68 10.55
C SER A 36 -10.69 -21.24 10.25
N TYR A 37 -11.10 -20.05 10.67
CA TYR A 37 -12.40 -19.51 10.31
C TYR A 37 -12.42 -19.07 8.84
N ILE A 38 -11.41 -18.33 8.39
CA ILE A 38 -11.28 -17.89 6.99
C ILE A 38 -11.23 -19.10 6.06
N GLU A 39 -10.34 -20.06 6.30
CA GLU A 39 -10.18 -21.28 5.50
C GLU A 39 -11.52 -22.03 5.34
N LYS A 40 -12.28 -22.17 6.43
CA LYS A 40 -13.60 -22.81 6.38
C LYS A 40 -14.61 -22.03 5.53
N GLN A 41 -14.55 -20.70 5.54
CA GLN A 41 -15.42 -19.89 4.70
C GLN A 41 -14.98 -19.93 3.22
N GLU A 42 -13.68 -20.01 2.95
CA GLU A 42 -13.12 -20.03 1.59
C GLU A 42 -13.57 -21.26 0.77
N ILE A 43 -13.64 -22.46 1.36
CA ILE A 43 -13.89 -23.74 0.65
C ILE A 43 -15.11 -23.71 -0.29
N LYS A 44 -16.16 -22.97 0.06
CA LYS A 44 -17.41 -22.91 -0.72
C LYS A 44 -17.79 -21.48 -1.12
N ALA A 45 -16.86 -20.55 -1.02
CA ALA A 45 -17.14 -19.15 -1.30
C ALA A 45 -17.13 -18.89 -2.81
N THR A 46 -18.17 -18.19 -3.27
CA THR A 46 -18.14 -17.54 -4.59
C THR A 46 -17.31 -16.27 -4.51
N LEU A 47 -16.90 -15.71 -5.65
CA LEU A 47 -16.12 -14.47 -5.69
C LEU A 47 -16.75 -13.30 -4.87
N PRO A 48 -18.06 -12.99 -4.97
CA PRO A 48 -18.67 -11.97 -4.11
C PRO A 48 -18.57 -12.29 -2.61
N LYS A 49 -18.60 -13.58 -2.22
CA LYS A 49 -18.47 -14.01 -0.83
C LYS A 49 -17.03 -13.86 -0.35
N LEU A 50 -16.04 -14.17 -1.19
CA LEU A 50 -14.62 -13.96 -0.88
C LEU A 50 -14.33 -12.48 -0.66
N LEU A 51 -14.82 -11.62 -1.56
CA LEU A 51 -14.65 -10.17 -1.43
C LEU A 51 -15.24 -9.66 -0.10
N ALA A 52 -16.48 -10.05 0.21
CA ALA A 52 -17.13 -9.67 1.47
C ALA A 52 -16.40 -10.23 2.71
N LEU A 53 -15.91 -11.48 2.64
CA LEU A 53 -15.18 -12.13 3.73
C LEU A 53 -13.87 -11.40 4.06
N TYR A 54 -13.05 -11.12 3.05
CA TYR A 54 -11.76 -10.47 3.25
C TYR A 54 -11.93 -9.00 3.64
N ARG A 55 -12.87 -8.26 3.02
CA ARG A 55 -13.21 -6.90 3.44
C ARG A 55 -13.66 -6.86 4.90
N ALA A 56 -14.51 -7.81 5.32
CA ALA A 56 -14.94 -7.94 6.71
C ALA A 56 -13.77 -8.26 7.65
N PHE A 57 -12.86 -9.14 7.25
CA PHE A 57 -11.67 -9.48 8.02
C PHE A 57 -10.80 -8.26 8.27
N LEU A 58 -10.40 -7.56 7.21
CA LEU A 58 -9.54 -6.37 7.28
C LEU A 58 -10.19 -5.28 8.15
N THR A 59 -11.48 -5.04 7.96
CA THR A 59 -12.25 -4.09 8.79
C THR A 59 -12.20 -4.48 10.27
N VAL A 60 -12.49 -5.74 10.59
CA VAL A 60 -12.54 -6.19 11.99
C VAL A 60 -11.14 -6.22 12.62
N ILE A 61 -10.08 -6.54 11.87
CA ILE A 61 -8.72 -6.47 12.39
C ILE A 61 -8.36 -5.03 12.73
N TYR A 62 -8.60 -4.09 11.82
CA TYR A 62 -8.37 -2.67 12.05
C TYR A 62 -9.08 -2.17 13.33
N GLU A 63 -10.36 -2.53 13.50
CA GLU A 63 -11.15 -2.19 14.71
C GLU A 63 -10.62 -2.81 16.02
N LYS A 64 -9.79 -3.85 15.95
CA LYS A 64 -9.35 -4.64 17.12
C LYS A 64 -7.87 -4.49 17.43
N MET A 65 -7.09 -3.92 16.52
CA MET A 65 -5.63 -3.95 16.60
C MET A 65 -5.08 -3.27 17.86
N ASP A 66 -5.71 -2.18 18.32
CA ASP A 66 -5.42 -1.53 19.62
C ASP A 66 -5.43 -2.49 20.83
N ARG A 67 -6.12 -3.63 20.73
CA ARG A 67 -6.30 -4.59 21.82
C ARG A 67 -5.42 -5.82 21.69
N ILE A 68 -4.52 -5.84 20.72
CA ILE A 68 -3.69 -6.99 20.36
C ILE A 68 -2.23 -6.60 20.53
N ASP A 69 -1.54 -7.21 21.48
CA ASP A 69 -0.08 -7.16 21.54
C ASP A 69 0.50 -8.05 20.43
N ASP A 70 0.67 -7.46 19.25
CA ASP A 70 1.23 -8.12 18.08
C ASP A 70 2.72 -7.83 17.88
N SER A 71 3.48 -7.70 18.97
CA SER A 71 4.92 -7.44 18.93
C SER A 71 5.76 -8.52 18.20
N TYR A 72 5.16 -9.67 17.87
CA TYR A 72 5.75 -10.71 17.02
C TYR A 72 5.25 -10.70 15.57
N GLY A 73 4.42 -9.73 15.17
CA GLY A 73 3.86 -9.62 13.81
C GLY A 73 2.94 -10.77 13.42
N THR A 74 2.42 -11.54 14.38
CA THR A 74 1.65 -12.76 14.12
C THR A 74 0.29 -12.48 13.48
N ILE A 75 -0.37 -11.41 13.91
CA ILE A 75 -1.62 -10.92 13.31
C ILE A 75 -1.32 -10.05 12.09
N GLY A 76 -0.20 -9.31 12.10
CA GLY A 76 0.39 -8.60 10.97
C GLY A 76 0.53 -9.50 9.74
N ASP A 77 1.30 -10.59 9.85
CA ASP A 77 1.51 -11.57 8.78
C ASP A 77 0.19 -12.15 8.24
N LEU A 78 -0.76 -12.45 9.14
CA LEU A 78 -2.06 -12.94 8.72
C LEU A 78 -2.82 -11.87 7.94
N SER A 79 -2.79 -10.62 8.39
CA SER A 79 -3.49 -9.50 7.77
C SER A 79 -2.91 -9.17 6.41
N GLU A 80 -1.59 -9.15 6.30
CA GLU A 80 -0.86 -8.99 5.05
C GLU A 80 -1.27 -10.08 4.05
N SER A 81 -1.28 -11.36 4.47
CA SER A 81 -1.69 -12.48 3.61
C SER A 81 -3.16 -12.38 3.15
N ILE A 82 -4.07 -11.95 4.02
CA ILE A 82 -5.48 -11.75 3.65
C ILE A 82 -5.65 -10.56 2.72
N PHE A 83 -4.90 -9.47 2.93
CA PHE A 83 -4.93 -8.30 2.05
C PHE A 83 -4.40 -8.65 0.66
N GLU A 84 -3.33 -9.43 0.57
CA GLU A 84 -2.78 -9.96 -0.68
C GLU A 84 -3.83 -10.80 -1.45
N LYS A 85 -4.52 -11.71 -0.75
CA LYS A 85 -5.64 -12.47 -1.33
C LYS A 85 -6.77 -11.55 -1.81
N TYR A 86 -7.09 -10.49 -1.06
CA TYR A 86 -8.12 -9.52 -1.43
C TYR A 86 -7.77 -8.76 -2.73
N LEU A 87 -6.53 -8.29 -2.86
CA LEU A 87 -6.07 -7.60 -4.07
C LEU A 87 -6.02 -8.51 -5.31
N ARG A 88 -5.84 -9.83 -5.12
CA ARG A 88 -5.84 -10.82 -6.20
C ARG A 88 -7.23 -11.20 -6.71
N LEU A 89 -8.30 -10.84 -6.00
CA LEU A 89 -9.66 -11.09 -6.47
C LEU A 89 -9.92 -10.29 -7.75
N ASP A 90 -10.47 -10.96 -8.77
CA ASP A 90 -10.88 -10.28 -10.01
C ASP A 90 -12.19 -9.52 -9.81
N TRP A 91 -12.09 -8.39 -9.10
CA TRP A 91 -13.22 -7.55 -8.75
C TRP A 91 -14.00 -7.04 -9.98
N ARG A 92 -13.40 -7.04 -11.18
CA ARG A 92 -14.07 -6.63 -12.43
C ARG A 92 -15.17 -7.60 -12.87
N GLN A 93 -15.12 -8.85 -12.40
CA GLN A 93 -16.23 -9.80 -12.58
C GLN A 93 -17.43 -9.48 -11.67
N LEU A 94 -17.27 -8.56 -10.73
CA LEU A 94 -18.31 -8.09 -9.85
C LEU A 94 -18.87 -6.78 -10.41
N SER A 95 -20.18 -6.60 -10.28
CA SER A 95 -20.86 -5.33 -10.60
C SER A 95 -20.57 -4.27 -9.53
N ILE A 96 -19.29 -4.00 -9.26
CA ILE A 96 -18.80 -2.98 -8.32
C ILE A 96 -18.21 -1.86 -9.15
N ASP A 97 -18.55 -0.61 -8.81
CA ASP A 97 -17.96 0.55 -9.45
C ASP A 97 -16.46 0.66 -9.12
N ALA A 98 -15.64 0.99 -10.12
CA ALA A 98 -14.20 1.07 -9.94
C ALA A 98 -13.81 2.16 -8.93
N ASN A 99 -14.50 3.31 -8.91
CA ASN A 99 -14.23 4.36 -7.94
C ASN A 99 -14.55 3.88 -6.52
N GLU A 100 -15.66 3.17 -6.32
CA GLU A 100 -16.00 2.58 -5.03
C GLU A 100 -14.94 1.58 -4.57
N TYR A 101 -14.54 0.66 -5.46
CA TYR A 101 -13.53 -0.36 -5.15
C TYR A 101 -12.18 0.26 -4.74
N PHE A 102 -11.67 1.22 -5.53
CA PHE A 102 -10.39 1.86 -5.21
C PHE A 102 -10.48 2.80 -4.01
N THR A 103 -11.61 3.48 -3.82
CA THR A 103 -11.82 4.34 -2.63
C THR A 103 -11.74 3.53 -1.34
N ASP A 104 -12.33 2.35 -1.31
CA ASP A 104 -12.27 1.47 -0.13
C ASP A 104 -10.82 1.07 0.20
N ILE A 105 -10.04 0.66 -0.81
CA ILE A 105 -8.64 0.25 -0.60
C ILE A 105 -7.77 1.43 -0.19
N ILE A 106 -7.90 2.56 -0.89
CA ILE A 106 -7.13 3.78 -0.61
C ILE A 106 -7.38 4.22 0.84
N LYS A 107 -8.65 4.26 1.27
CA LYS A 107 -8.97 4.61 2.65
C LYS A 107 -8.40 3.59 3.63
N TYR A 108 -8.51 2.30 3.35
CA TYR A 108 -7.95 1.30 4.24
C TYR A 108 -6.45 1.50 4.43
N VAL A 109 -5.67 1.62 3.34
CA VAL A 109 -4.21 1.80 3.40
C VAL A 109 -3.81 3.10 4.09
N ILE A 110 -4.53 4.21 3.84
CA ILE A 110 -4.20 5.51 4.45
C ILE A 110 -4.51 5.54 5.97
N TRP A 111 -5.53 4.84 6.43
CA TRP A 111 -5.99 4.91 7.82
C TRP A 111 -5.46 3.78 8.71
N GLU A 112 -4.90 2.73 8.11
CA GLU A 112 -4.29 1.60 8.80
C GLU A 112 -2.87 1.95 9.24
N ASP A 113 -2.68 2.15 10.55
CA ASP A 113 -1.44 2.72 11.13
C ASP A 113 -0.58 1.67 11.88
N TYR A 114 -0.72 0.39 11.52
CA TYR A 114 -0.02 -0.74 12.14
C TYR A 114 0.92 -1.46 11.16
N GLY A 115 1.05 -0.96 9.92
CA GLY A 115 1.91 -1.52 8.89
C GLY A 115 1.42 -2.87 8.35
N LEU A 116 0.13 -3.17 8.46
CA LEU A 116 -0.47 -4.44 7.99
C LEU A 116 -0.48 -4.57 6.46
N THR A 117 -0.29 -3.45 5.74
CA THR A 117 -0.41 -3.40 4.28
C THR A 117 0.85 -3.00 3.53
N ASP A 118 1.88 -2.51 4.23
CA ASP A 118 3.04 -1.81 3.65
C ASP A 118 3.74 -2.56 2.52
N ASN A 119 3.92 -3.88 2.67
CA ASN A 119 4.64 -4.70 1.69
C ASN A 119 3.78 -5.08 0.48
N VAL A 120 2.46 -5.06 0.64
CA VAL A 120 1.51 -5.66 -0.30
C VAL A 120 0.71 -4.64 -1.08
N TYR A 121 0.33 -3.49 -0.49
CA TYR A 121 -0.50 -2.52 -1.20
C TYR A 121 0.09 -2.07 -2.55
N PRO A 122 1.42 -1.98 -2.78
CA PRO A 122 1.93 -1.63 -4.11
C PRO A 122 1.52 -2.61 -5.23
N GLU A 123 1.07 -3.82 -4.90
CA GLU A 123 0.52 -4.77 -5.86
C GLU A 123 -0.81 -4.30 -6.48
N MET A 124 -1.57 -3.44 -5.77
CA MET A 124 -2.83 -2.88 -6.29
C MET A 124 -2.65 -2.07 -7.57
N PHE A 125 -1.43 -1.56 -7.81
CA PHE A 125 -1.10 -0.75 -9.00
C PHE A 125 -0.58 -1.57 -10.17
N THR A 126 -0.72 -2.90 -10.12
CA THR A 126 -0.31 -3.79 -11.21
C THR A 126 -1.50 -4.11 -12.13
N LYS A 127 -1.22 -4.29 -13.43
CA LYS A 127 -2.22 -4.65 -14.46
C LYS A 127 -3.43 -3.71 -14.51
N LEU A 128 -3.23 -2.42 -14.24
CA LEU A 128 -4.26 -1.40 -14.38
C LEU A 128 -4.44 -1.00 -15.85
N THR A 129 -5.68 -0.71 -16.23
CA THR A 129 -5.98 0.01 -17.47
C THR A 129 -5.64 1.49 -17.32
N LYS A 130 -5.54 2.21 -18.45
CA LYS A 130 -5.31 3.66 -18.44
C LYS A 130 -6.38 4.41 -17.64
N SER A 131 -7.66 4.07 -17.83
CA SER A 131 -8.76 4.71 -17.11
C SER A 131 -8.68 4.47 -15.60
N GLU A 132 -8.26 3.28 -15.17
CA GLU A 132 -8.11 2.98 -13.74
C GLU A 132 -6.94 3.73 -13.11
N ILE A 133 -5.83 3.90 -13.84
CA ILE A 133 -4.71 4.74 -13.39
C ILE A 133 -5.19 6.18 -13.17
N GLU A 134 -5.93 6.74 -14.13
CA GLU A 134 -6.48 8.11 -14.03
C GLU A 134 -7.46 8.25 -12.86
N THR A 135 -8.35 7.26 -12.66
CA THR A 135 -9.25 7.20 -11.50
C THR A 135 -8.48 7.20 -10.17
N ILE A 136 -7.50 6.30 -10.01
CA ILE A 136 -6.74 6.16 -8.77
C ILE A 136 -5.93 7.43 -8.49
N GLU A 137 -5.28 7.99 -9.52
CA GLU A 137 -4.53 9.25 -9.41
C GLU A 137 -5.44 10.38 -8.91
N TYR A 138 -6.63 10.53 -9.49
CA TYR A 138 -7.62 11.51 -9.07
C TYR A 138 -8.07 11.30 -7.62
N LEU A 139 -8.44 10.07 -7.25
CA LEU A 139 -8.89 9.74 -5.89
C LEU A 139 -7.81 10.04 -4.84
N LEU A 140 -6.56 9.68 -5.12
CA LEU A 140 -5.43 9.96 -4.22
C LEU A 140 -5.17 11.46 -4.09
N GLN A 141 -5.24 12.23 -5.18
CA GLN A 141 -5.07 13.69 -5.14
C GLN A 141 -6.19 14.35 -4.32
N VAL A 142 -7.45 13.96 -4.54
CA VAL A 142 -8.59 14.50 -3.79
C VAL A 142 -8.49 14.18 -2.30
N GLU A 143 -8.21 12.91 -1.95
CA GLU A 143 -8.10 12.51 -0.55
C GLU A 143 -6.92 13.22 0.12
N ARG A 144 -5.78 13.33 -0.56
CA ARG A 144 -4.61 14.04 -0.03
C ARG A 144 -4.88 15.52 0.24
N GLU A 145 -5.52 16.22 -0.67
CA GLU A 145 -5.89 17.62 -0.46
C GLU A 145 -6.88 17.78 0.70
N LYS A 146 -7.82 16.85 0.86
CA LYS A 146 -8.71 16.81 2.02
C LYS A 146 -7.93 16.59 3.32
N LEU A 147 -6.99 15.64 3.36
CA LEU A 147 -6.17 15.33 4.53
C LEU A 147 -5.31 16.55 4.95
N ARG A 148 -4.70 17.23 3.98
CA ARG A 148 -3.95 18.49 4.19
C ARG A 148 -4.80 19.58 4.82
N LYS A 149 -6.02 19.79 4.29
CA LYS A 149 -6.97 20.78 4.84
C LYS A 149 -7.36 20.50 6.30
N HIS A 150 -7.28 19.24 6.72
CA HIS A 150 -7.56 18.82 8.11
C HIS A 150 -6.29 18.65 8.96
N HIS A 151 -5.12 19.09 8.45
CA HIS A 151 -3.82 18.95 9.13
C HIS A 151 -3.44 17.50 9.47
N LEU A 152 -3.93 16.52 8.70
CA LEU A 152 -3.58 15.10 8.81
C LEU A 152 -2.33 14.81 7.98
N THR A 153 -1.19 15.36 8.42
CA THR A 153 0.07 15.33 7.67
C THR A 153 0.56 13.91 7.39
N TYR A 154 0.45 13.01 8.36
CA TYR A 154 0.88 11.61 8.23
C TYR A 154 0.11 10.91 7.10
N GLN A 155 -1.22 10.91 7.17
CA GLN A 155 -2.09 10.31 6.16
C GLN A 155 -1.93 10.98 4.79
N SER A 156 -1.70 12.30 4.74
CA SER A 156 -1.40 13.02 3.50
C SER A 156 -0.09 12.55 2.86
N GLU A 157 0.91 12.20 3.67
CA GLU A 157 2.18 11.64 3.21
C GLU A 157 2.03 10.18 2.76
N ASP A 158 1.13 9.40 3.35
CA ASP A 158 0.78 8.06 2.83
C ASP A 158 0.12 8.15 1.46
N ALA A 159 -0.82 9.07 1.27
CA ALA A 159 -1.41 9.32 -0.05
C ALA A 159 -0.34 9.74 -1.10
N LEU A 160 0.63 10.57 -0.70
CA LEU A 160 1.78 10.92 -1.57
C LEU A 160 2.63 9.70 -1.90
N THR A 161 2.85 8.82 -0.92
CA THR A 161 3.59 7.56 -1.10
C THR A 161 2.88 6.65 -2.10
N MET A 162 1.57 6.49 -1.97
CA MET A 162 0.75 5.71 -2.91
C MET A 162 0.83 6.27 -4.33
N LEU A 163 0.79 7.59 -4.53
CA LEU A 163 1.00 8.23 -5.84
C LEU A 163 2.37 7.87 -6.44
N GLY A 164 3.43 7.88 -5.63
CA GLY A 164 4.76 7.47 -6.06
C GLY A 164 4.79 6.03 -6.58
N TYR A 165 4.16 5.09 -5.86
CA TYR A 165 4.05 3.70 -6.29
C TYR A 165 3.19 3.53 -7.55
N LEU A 166 2.07 4.24 -7.65
CA LEU A 166 1.22 4.25 -8.85
C LEU A 166 2.04 4.64 -10.08
N TYR A 167 2.77 5.76 -9.99
CA TYR A 167 3.62 6.24 -11.08
C TYR A 167 4.74 5.27 -11.41
N ALA A 168 5.45 4.76 -10.40
CA ALA A 168 6.56 3.83 -10.58
C ALA A 168 6.14 2.52 -11.26
N LYS A 169 5.05 1.90 -10.78
CA LYS A 169 4.54 0.62 -11.31
C LYS A 169 4.03 0.74 -12.74
N ASN A 170 3.52 1.90 -13.13
CA ASN A 170 2.96 2.16 -14.45
C ASN A 170 3.88 2.98 -15.37
N TYR A 171 5.12 3.23 -14.95
CA TYR A 171 6.15 3.96 -15.72
C TYR A 171 5.69 5.34 -16.23
N LEU A 172 4.94 6.07 -15.40
CA LEU A 172 4.49 7.43 -15.71
C LEU A 172 5.63 8.44 -15.53
N PHE A 173 6.66 8.33 -16.37
CA PHE A 173 7.94 9.02 -16.18
C PHE A 173 7.84 10.54 -16.11
N ASN A 174 6.88 11.14 -16.80
CA ASN A 174 6.62 12.58 -16.75
C ASN A 174 6.20 13.06 -15.34
N LYS A 175 5.75 12.15 -14.47
CA LYS A 175 5.36 12.44 -13.09
C LYS A 175 6.48 12.25 -12.08
N PHE A 176 7.58 11.55 -12.43
CA PHE A 176 8.62 11.13 -11.48
C PHE A 176 9.35 12.32 -10.86
N ILE A 177 9.84 13.25 -11.68
CA ILE A 177 10.59 14.42 -11.19
C ILE A 177 9.67 15.36 -10.37
N PRO A 178 8.45 15.72 -10.84
CA PRO A 178 7.53 16.52 -10.04
C PRO A 178 7.23 15.93 -8.66
N ILE A 179 6.91 14.62 -8.59
CA ILE A 179 6.58 14.00 -7.31
C ILE A 179 7.82 13.83 -6.41
N ALA A 180 8.99 13.53 -7.00
CA ALA A 180 10.24 13.43 -6.25
C ALA A 180 10.63 14.77 -5.61
N LYS A 181 10.41 15.88 -6.31
CA LYS A 181 10.62 17.23 -5.77
C LYS A 181 9.71 17.48 -4.56
N GLU A 182 8.43 17.13 -4.67
CA GLU A 182 7.49 17.30 -3.56
C GLU A 182 7.83 16.40 -2.36
N MET A 183 8.28 15.18 -2.62
CA MET A 183 8.69 14.19 -1.63
C MET A 183 9.98 14.58 -0.89
N GLY A 184 10.97 15.16 -1.58
CA GLY A 184 12.26 15.52 -1.01
C GLY A 184 13.02 14.35 -0.36
N ALA A 185 14.09 14.67 0.36
CA ALA A 185 14.96 13.66 0.99
C ALA A 185 14.27 12.86 2.12
N ARG A 186 13.30 13.47 2.82
CA ARG A 186 12.50 12.84 3.90
C ARG A 186 11.80 11.55 3.47
N ALA A 187 11.55 11.41 2.17
CA ALA A 187 10.87 10.27 1.55
C ALA A 187 11.84 9.30 0.86
N TRP A 188 13.07 9.15 1.36
CA TRP A 188 14.17 8.44 0.68
C TRP A 188 13.79 7.08 0.06
N LYS A 189 13.03 6.22 0.75
CA LYS A 189 12.60 4.92 0.21
C LYS A 189 11.81 5.07 -1.10
N ARG A 190 10.97 6.11 -1.18
CA ARG A 190 10.08 6.41 -2.31
C ARG A 190 10.88 6.95 -3.50
N ILE A 191 11.91 7.74 -3.22
CA ILE A 191 12.89 8.22 -4.21
C ILE A 191 13.63 7.04 -4.85
N LEU A 192 14.06 6.05 -4.04
CA LEU A 192 14.68 4.83 -4.56
C LEU A 192 13.74 4.09 -5.51
N VAL A 193 12.47 3.89 -5.13
CA VAL A 193 11.47 3.20 -5.97
C VAL A 193 11.31 3.88 -7.35
N LEU A 194 11.20 5.21 -7.38
CA LEU A 194 11.08 5.97 -8.64
C LEU A 194 12.34 5.85 -9.49
N SER A 195 13.53 6.02 -8.88
CA SER A 195 14.80 5.91 -9.59
C SER A 195 15.02 4.50 -10.15
N GLU A 196 14.77 3.46 -9.36
CA GLU A 196 14.95 2.06 -9.77
C GLU A 196 13.98 1.69 -10.90
N ALA A 197 12.74 2.18 -10.85
CA ALA A 197 11.76 1.99 -11.93
C ALA A 197 12.23 2.63 -13.26
N ALA A 198 12.82 3.83 -13.20
CA ALA A 198 13.41 4.50 -14.35
C ALA A 198 14.67 3.78 -14.88
N GLU A 199 15.57 3.37 -13.98
CA GLU A 199 16.79 2.61 -14.30
C GLU A 199 16.45 1.28 -14.99
N LYS A 200 15.47 0.53 -14.48
CA LYS A 200 14.99 -0.73 -15.08
C LYS A 200 14.53 -0.56 -16.53
N LYS A 201 14.10 0.64 -16.92
CA LYS A 201 13.69 1.00 -18.28
C LYS A 201 14.74 1.80 -19.04
N LYS A 202 15.98 1.84 -18.55
CA LYS A 202 17.13 2.57 -19.10
C LYS A 202 16.84 4.07 -19.31
N LYS A 203 15.93 4.65 -18.51
CA LYS A 203 15.63 6.08 -18.48
C LYS A 203 16.57 6.77 -17.49
N TYR A 204 17.87 6.66 -17.74
CA TYR A 204 18.91 7.08 -16.81
C TYR A 204 18.85 8.57 -16.45
N GLU A 205 18.52 9.45 -17.40
CA GLU A 205 18.35 10.89 -17.13
C GLU A 205 17.21 11.15 -16.14
N ILE A 206 16.13 10.37 -16.22
CA ILE A 206 15.00 10.47 -15.29
C ILE A 206 15.38 9.90 -13.92
N ALA A 207 16.10 8.77 -13.90
CA ALA A 207 16.57 8.14 -12.67
C ALA A 207 17.51 9.08 -11.88
N LEU A 208 18.46 9.72 -12.57
CA LEU A 208 19.34 10.74 -11.98
C LEU A 208 18.55 11.98 -11.56
N GLY A 209 17.67 12.50 -12.42
CA GLY A 209 16.86 13.69 -12.13
C GLY A 209 15.95 13.54 -10.90
N VAL A 210 15.45 12.32 -10.62
CA VAL A 210 14.69 12.01 -9.39
C VAL A 210 15.52 12.26 -8.14
N TYR A 211 16.79 11.83 -8.12
CA TYR A 211 17.68 12.12 -7.00
C TYR A 211 18.00 13.61 -6.90
N GLU A 212 18.35 14.25 -8.02
CA GLU A 212 18.77 15.65 -8.06
C GLU A 212 17.72 16.57 -7.42
N VAL A 213 16.44 16.41 -7.77
CA VAL A 213 15.38 17.23 -7.19
C VAL A 213 15.04 16.85 -5.75
N ALA A 214 15.27 15.60 -5.35
CA ALA A 214 14.97 15.15 -4.00
C ALA A 214 16.02 15.63 -2.97
N ILE A 215 17.28 15.77 -3.38
CA ILE A 215 18.40 16.21 -2.52
C ILE A 215 18.69 17.72 -2.63
N ALA A 216 17.94 18.45 -3.46
CA ALA A 216 18.12 19.89 -3.65
C ALA A 216 17.91 20.68 -2.34
N GLU A 217 17.06 20.16 -1.46
CA GLU A 217 16.86 20.69 -0.11
C GLU A 217 17.54 19.77 0.91
N SER A 218 18.16 20.37 1.94
CA SER A 218 18.71 19.62 3.07
C SER A 218 17.59 18.91 3.82
N GLY A 219 17.80 17.65 4.17
CA GLY A 219 16.85 16.91 4.98
C GLY A 219 17.43 15.58 5.44
N ASP A 220 16.70 14.92 6.33
CA ASP A 220 17.03 13.57 6.77
C ASP A 220 17.24 12.67 5.55
N TYR A 221 18.33 11.89 5.55
CA TYR A 221 18.75 10.99 4.47
C TYR A 221 19.30 11.64 3.18
N ALA A 222 19.46 12.96 3.09
CA ALA A 222 20.05 13.63 1.92
C ALA A 222 21.42 13.05 1.54
N ASP A 223 22.31 12.82 2.52
CA ASP A 223 23.64 12.22 2.30
C ASP A 223 23.55 10.78 1.75
N SER A 224 22.60 9.99 2.26
CA SER A 224 22.36 8.63 1.80
C SER A 224 21.89 8.61 0.34
N LEU A 225 20.95 9.50 -0.01
CA LEU A 225 20.48 9.67 -1.37
C LEU A 225 21.58 10.20 -2.31
N HIS A 226 22.40 11.15 -1.84
CA HIS A 226 23.55 11.65 -2.59
C HIS A 226 24.55 10.54 -2.90
N LYS A 227 24.82 9.65 -1.94
CA LYS A 227 25.66 8.46 -2.16
C LYS A 227 25.05 7.55 -3.24
N LYS A 228 23.74 7.29 -3.20
CA LYS A 228 23.04 6.48 -4.20
C LYS A 228 23.07 7.11 -5.60
N PHE A 229 22.88 8.42 -5.67
CA PHE A 229 23.00 9.21 -6.90
C PHE A 229 24.38 9.06 -7.53
N THR A 230 25.45 9.28 -6.76
CA THR A 230 26.83 9.16 -7.23
C THR A 230 27.16 7.74 -7.69
N GLN A 231 26.69 6.73 -6.96
CA GLN A 231 26.84 5.32 -7.36
C GLN A 231 26.15 5.03 -8.70
N LEU A 232 24.90 5.47 -8.88
CA LEU A 232 24.17 5.29 -10.14
C LEU A 232 24.89 6.00 -11.30
N LYS A 233 25.32 7.24 -11.11
CA LYS A 233 26.05 8.02 -12.12
C LYS A 233 27.33 7.30 -12.56
N ALA A 234 28.10 6.76 -11.62
CA ALA A 234 29.30 5.98 -11.92
C ALA A 234 28.99 4.72 -12.76
N ARG A 235 27.99 3.93 -12.37
CA ARG A 235 27.56 2.73 -13.12
C ARG A 235 27.17 3.07 -14.56
N ILE A 236 26.40 4.14 -14.76
CA ILE A 236 25.97 4.57 -16.11
C ILE A 236 27.17 4.96 -16.98
N CYS A 237 28.15 5.68 -16.42
CA CYS A 237 29.37 6.04 -17.13
C CYS A 237 30.18 4.81 -17.55
N GLU A 238 30.31 3.82 -16.67
CA GLU A 238 30.98 2.55 -16.97
C GLU A 238 30.25 1.75 -18.07
N GLU A 239 28.91 1.69 -18.03
CA GLU A 239 28.10 1.02 -19.07
C GLU A 239 28.22 1.70 -20.43
N ARG A 240 28.19 3.04 -20.47
CA ARG A 240 28.33 3.81 -21.71
C ARG A 240 29.74 3.74 -22.31
N GLY A 241 30.78 3.52 -21.50
CA GLY A 241 32.16 3.36 -21.97
C GLY A 241 32.52 1.95 -22.47
N ARG A 242 31.62 0.96 -22.32
CA ARG A 242 31.79 -0.43 -22.78
C ARG A 242 31.03 -0.76 -24.07
N LEU A 243 30.28 0.20 -24.62
CA LEU A 243 29.53 0.12 -25.89
C LEU A 243 30.27 0.85 -27.00
#